data_AF-A0A940LG90-F1
#
_entry.id   AF-A0A940LG90-F1
#
_cell.length_a   1.000
_cell.length_b   1.000
_cell.length_c   1.000
_cell.angle_alpha   90.00
_cell.angle_beta   90.00
_cell.angle_gamma   90.00
#
_symmetry.space_group_name_H-M   'P 1'
#
loop_
_entity.id
_entity.type
_entity.pdbx_description
1 polymer ?
#
loop_
_entity_poly.entity_id
_entity_poly.type
_entity_poly.pdbx_seq_one_letter_code
_entity_poly.pdbx_strand_id
1 'polypeptide(L)'
;MRDTREKWEVLIELLTGIQTELQLLNALIKTTKKVERDSQDFLFLPFKGSEIYLLEKAFLDSGGCPNENYKTLLEKTVPFLANRNQKGFSAQSFCKYSDKVDPEAKDNVKRFLQRMIRNIDSYD
;
A
#
# COMPACT_ATOMS: atom_id res chain seq x y z
N MET A 1 39.15 -7.57 -42.08
CA MET A 1 38.53 -6.27 -41.76
C MET A 1 37.04 -6.19 -42.13
N ARG A 2 36.53 -6.83 -43.20
CA ARG A 2 35.07 -6.87 -43.51
C ARG A 2 34.26 -7.75 -42.55
N ASP A 3 34.75 -8.95 -42.24
CA ASP A 3 34.09 -9.92 -41.35
C ASP A 3 33.86 -9.39 -39.91
N THR A 4 34.76 -8.54 -39.41
CA THR A 4 34.58 -7.90 -38.11
C THR A 4 33.47 -6.85 -38.13
N ARG A 5 33.30 -6.14 -39.25
CA ARG A 5 32.30 -5.09 -39.42
C ARG A 5 30.89 -5.66 -39.54
N GLU A 6 30.73 -6.75 -40.29
CA GLU A 6 29.45 -7.47 -40.41
C GLU A 6 29.00 -8.03 -39.05
N LYS A 7 29.92 -8.58 -38.24
CA LYS A 7 29.62 -9.03 -36.87
C LYS A 7 29.19 -7.89 -35.95
N TRP A 8 29.77 -6.69 -36.11
CA TRP A 8 29.36 -5.50 -35.36
C TRP A 8 27.97 -5.01 -35.77
N GLU A 9 27.64 -5.06 -37.06
CA GLU A 9 26.33 -4.66 -37.56
C GLU A 9 25.22 -5.60 -37.03
N VAL A 10 25.45 -6.91 -37.05
CA VAL A 10 24.52 -7.90 -36.47
C VAL A 10 24.34 -7.71 -34.95
N LEU A 11 25.41 -7.39 -34.23
CA LEU A 11 25.33 -7.12 -32.78
C LEU A 11 24.47 -5.88 -32.49
N ILE A 12 24.61 -4.82 -33.29
CA ILE A 12 23.85 -3.58 -33.13
C ILE A 12 22.36 -3.83 -33.40
N GLU A 13 22.02 -4.61 -34.43
CA GLU A 13 20.62 -4.99 -34.71
C GLU A 13 20.00 -5.77 -33.55
N LEU A 14 20.73 -6.75 -33.00
CA LEU A 14 20.29 -7.52 -31.83
C LEU A 14 20.05 -6.65 -30.60
N LEU A 15 20.98 -5.74 -30.29
CA LEU A 15 20.84 -4.81 -29.15
C LEU A 15 19.65 -3.86 -29.33
N THR A 16 19.40 -3.41 -30.56
CA THR A 16 18.27 -2.53 -30.89
C THR A 16 16.94 -3.28 -30.75
N GLY A 17 16.89 -4.56 -31.14
CA GLY A 17 15.74 -5.43 -30.93
C GLY A 17 15.42 -5.63 -29.45
N ILE A 18 16.44 -5.99 -28.65
CA ILE A 18 16.30 -6.15 -27.19
C ILE A 18 15.82 -4.85 -26.53
N GLN A 19 16.36 -3.70 -26.94
CA GLN A 19 15.95 -2.40 -26.40
C GLN A 19 14.47 -2.10 -26.68
N THR A 20 13.99 -2.47 -27.87
CA THR A 20 12.59 -2.28 -28.27
C THR A 20 11.65 -3.19 -27.48
N GLU A 21 12.02 -4.47 -27.30
CA GLU A 21 11.29 -5.42 -26.47
C GLU A 21 11.20 -4.96 -25.01
N LEU A 22 12.30 -4.43 -24.45
CA LEU A 22 12.32 -3.87 -23.10
C LEU A 22 11.41 -2.64 -22.97
N GLN A 23 11.32 -1.80 -24.00
CA GLN A 23 10.40 -0.66 -24.01
C GLN A 23 8.95 -1.11 -24.02
N LEU A 24 8.60 -2.12 -24.83
CA LEU A 24 7.27 -2.69 -24.90
C LEU A 24 6.86 -3.36 -23.58
N LEU A 25 7.75 -4.15 -22.98
CA LEU A 25 7.54 -4.75 -21.66
C LEU A 25 7.31 -3.69 -20.58
N ASN A 26 8.11 -2.62 -20.57
CA ASN A 26 7.92 -1.52 -19.62
C ASN A 26 6.60 -0.77 -19.84
N ALA A 27 6.16 -0.61 -21.09
CA ALA A 27 4.87 -0.01 -21.40
C ALA A 27 3.71 -0.89 -20.91
N LEU A 28 3.78 -2.21 -21.14
CA LEU A 28 2.81 -3.19 -20.64
C LEU A 28 2.75 -3.21 -19.12
N ILE A 29 3.89 -3.23 -18.42
CA ILE A 29 3.92 -3.18 -16.95
C ILE A 29 3.27 -1.88 -16.43
N LYS A 30 3.50 -0.74 -17.12
CA LYS A 30 2.89 0.54 -16.75
C LYS A 30 1.37 0.53 -16.95
N THR A 31 0.85 -0.10 -18.00
CA THR A 31 -0.59 -0.21 -18.23
C THR A 31 -1.24 -1.18 -17.25
N THR A 32 -0.64 -2.34 -16.97
CA THR A 32 -1.18 -3.29 -15.97
C THR A 32 -1.25 -2.68 -14.57
N LYS A 33 -0.22 -1.94 -14.15
CA LYS A 33 -0.24 -1.17 -12.89
C LYS A 33 -1.27 -0.04 -12.86
N LYS A 34 -1.74 0.43 -14.02
CA LYS A 34 -2.76 1.47 -14.13
C LYS A 34 -4.17 0.86 -14.04
N VAL A 35 -4.39 -0.31 -14.65
CA VAL A 35 -5.66 -1.05 -14.60
C VAL A 35 -5.98 -1.57 -13.19
N GLU A 36 -4.97 -2.01 -12.43
CA GLU A 36 -5.16 -2.38 -11.00
C GLU A 36 -5.57 -1.19 -10.11
N ARG A 37 -5.25 0.05 -10.49
CA ARG A 37 -5.64 1.23 -9.70
C ARG A 37 -7.08 1.69 -9.95
N ASP A 38 -7.59 1.51 -11.16
CA ASP A 38 -8.94 1.98 -11.53
C ASP A 38 -10.05 1.02 -11.07
N SER A 39 -9.69 -0.17 -10.59
CA SER A 39 -10.60 -1.20 -10.05
C SER A 39 -10.26 -1.61 -8.61
N GLN A 40 -9.64 -0.71 -7.84
CA GLN A 40 -9.40 -0.95 -6.42
C GLN A 40 -10.71 -0.84 -5.63
N ASP A 41 -11.28 -1.98 -5.26
CA ASP A 41 -12.33 -2.05 -4.26
C ASP A 41 -11.77 -1.57 -2.91
N PHE A 42 -12.27 -0.42 -2.46
CA PHE A 42 -11.86 0.14 -1.17
C PHE A 42 -12.65 -0.49 -0.04
N LEU A 43 -11.96 -0.86 1.03
CA LEU A 43 -12.60 -1.20 2.30
C LEU A 43 -13.06 0.10 2.97
N PHE A 44 -14.38 0.29 3.04
CA PHE A 44 -14.96 1.49 3.64
C PHE A 44 -15.04 1.37 5.16
N LEU A 45 -14.25 2.18 5.86
CA LEU A 45 -14.18 2.24 7.31
C LEU A 45 -14.93 3.46 7.86
N PRO A 46 -15.61 3.34 9.01
CA PRO A 46 -16.22 4.47 9.70
C PRO A 46 -15.19 5.38 10.41
N PHE A 47 -13.89 5.05 10.31
CA PHE A 47 -12.82 5.69 11.06
C PHE A 47 -12.22 6.90 10.35
N LYS A 48 -11.88 7.93 11.13
CA LYS A 48 -11.01 9.05 10.73
C LYS A 48 -9.56 8.56 10.58
N GLY A 49 -8.73 9.33 9.89
CA GLY A 49 -7.31 8.99 9.70
C GLY A 49 -6.54 8.81 11.03
N SER A 50 -6.79 9.64 12.04
CA SER A 50 -6.16 9.49 13.37
C SER A 50 -6.60 8.21 14.10
N GLU A 51 -7.82 7.74 13.86
CA GLU A 51 -8.35 6.51 14.45
C GLU A 51 -7.76 5.27 13.75
N ILE A 52 -7.66 5.30 12.42
CA ILE A 52 -6.96 4.25 11.64
C ILE A 52 -5.49 4.18 12.07
N TYR A 53 -4.85 5.35 12.27
CA TYR A 53 -3.46 5.44 12.74
C TYR A 53 -3.28 4.65 14.05
N LEU A 54 -4.15 4.95 15.02
CA LEU A 54 -4.14 4.32 16.33
C LEU A 54 -4.42 2.83 16.28
N LEU A 55 -5.37 2.41 15.46
CA LEU A 55 -5.77 1.01 15.33
C LEU A 55 -4.60 0.17 14.83
N GLU A 56 -3.94 0.59 13.75
CA GLU A 56 -2.78 -0.13 13.21
C GLU A 56 -1.58 -0.12 14.17
N LYS A 57 -1.36 1.00 14.85
CA LYS A 57 -0.29 1.08 15.86
C LYS A 57 -0.56 0.12 17.02
N ALA A 58 -1.78 0.10 17.54
CA ALA A 58 -2.18 -0.82 18.60
C ALA A 58 -2.08 -2.29 18.15
N PHE A 59 -2.42 -2.60 16.90
CA PHE A 59 -2.27 -3.93 16.32
C PHE A 59 -0.81 -4.40 16.30
N LEU A 60 0.12 -3.53 15.88
CA LEU A 60 1.56 -3.82 15.90
C LEU A 60 2.12 -3.93 17.31
N ASP A 61 1.80 -2.98 18.18
CA ASP A 61 2.25 -2.98 19.58
C ASP A 61 1.74 -4.21 20.35
N SER A 62 0.62 -4.79 19.92
CA SER A 62 0.08 -6.06 20.45
C SER A 62 0.73 -7.31 19.85
N GLY A 63 1.69 -7.16 18.93
CA GLY A 63 2.38 -8.27 18.26
C GLY A 63 1.60 -8.89 17.08
N GLY A 64 0.59 -8.21 16.55
CA GLY A 64 -0.22 -8.72 15.44
C GLY A 64 0.54 -8.89 14.12
N CYS A 65 1.66 -8.18 13.94
CA CYS A 65 2.56 -8.36 12.82
C CYS A 65 4.03 -8.10 13.22
N PRO A 66 4.71 -9.07 13.85
CA PRO A 66 6.02 -8.84 14.49
C PRO A 66 7.16 -8.56 13.50
N ASN A 67 6.97 -8.88 12.22
CA ASN A 67 7.97 -8.69 11.16
C ASN A 67 7.80 -7.35 10.43
N GLU A 68 6.75 -6.59 10.74
CA GLU A 68 6.45 -5.31 10.12
C GLU A 68 6.68 -4.19 11.13
N ASN A 69 7.05 -3.01 10.62
CA ASN A 69 6.99 -1.80 11.42
C ASN A 69 5.79 -0.97 10.99
N TYR A 70 5.48 0.06 11.80
CA TYR A 70 4.32 0.91 11.57
C TYR A 70 4.25 1.49 10.15
N LYS A 71 5.39 1.92 9.61
CA LYS A 71 5.45 2.54 8.29
C LYS A 71 5.19 1.52 7.18
N THR A 72 5.81 0.34 7.28
CA THR A 72 5.66 -0.70 6.24
C THR A 72 4.26 -1.31 6.26
N LEU A 73 3.63 -1.44 7.44
CA LEU A 73 2.24 -1.87 7.53
C LEU A 73 1.31 -0.86 6.86
N LEU A 74 1.43 0.43 7.20
CA LEU A 74 0.61 1.48 6.61
C LEU A 74 0.75 1.52 5.07
N GLU A 75 1.96 1.38 4.54
CA GLU A 75 2.19 1.39 3.09
C GLU A 75 1.43 0.25 2.38
N LYS A 76 1.15 -0.86 3.07
CA LYS A 76 0.44 -2.02 2.54
C LYS A 76 -1.07 -1.95 2.72
N THR A 77 -1.57 -1.40 3.81
CA THR A 77 -3.01 -1.44 4.17
C THR A 77 -3.75 -0.22 3.67
N VAL A 78 -3.18 0.95 3.90
CA VAL A 78 -3.80 2.26 3.77
C VAL A 78 -4.25 2.64 2.35
N PRO A 79 -3.56 2.23 1.26
CA PRO A 79 -4.03 2.48 -0.10
C PRO A 79 -5.39 1.85 -0.39
N PHE A 80 -5.76 0.79 0.33
CA PHE A 80 -7.00 0.04 0.14
C PHE A 80 -8.13 0.50 1.08
N LEU A 81 -7.87 1.49 1.93
CA LEU A 81 -8.86 2.02 2.88
C LEU A 81 -9.53 3.28 2.33
N ALA A 82 -10.82 3.40 2.60
CA ALA A 82 -11.58 4.62 2.39
C ALA A 82 -12.44 4.93 3.61
N ASN A 83 -12.76 6.19 3.83
CA ASN A 83 -13.80 6.61 4.76
C ASN A 83 -14.74 7.62 4.10
N ARG A 84 -15.70 8.14 4.87
CA ARG A 84 -16.69 9.11 4.37
C ARG A 84 -16.08 10.39 3.78
N ASN A 85 -14.89 10.76 4.22
CA ASN A 85 -14.24 12.03 3.89
C ASN A 85 -13.10 11.89 2.86
N GLN A 86 -12.53 10.69 2.71
CA GLN A 86 -11.34 10.45 1.91
C GLN A 86 -11.32 9.02 1.34
N LYS A 87 -11.03 8.90 0.04
CA LYS A 87 -10.79 7.62 -0.64
C LYS A 87 -9.30 7.45 -0.89
N GLY A 88 -8.73 6.33 -0.43
CA GLY A 88 -7.29 6.10 -0.50
C GLY A 88 -6.54 7.09 0.39
N PHE A 89 -5.78 6.57 1.34
CA PHE A 89 -4.86 7.42 2.08
C PHE A 89 -3.41 7.07 1.70
N SER A 90 -2.48 7.96 2.05
CA SER A 90 -1.05 7.70 1.86
C SER A 90 -0.38 7.49 3.22
N ALA A 91 0.57 6.56 3.32
CA ALA A 91 1.32 6.35 4.57
C ALA A 91 1.98 7.65 5.09
N GLN A 92 2.44 8.51 4.18
CA GLN A 92 2.98 9.83 4.53
C GLN A 92 1.94 10.74 5.20
N SER A 93 0.67 10.66 4.78
CA SER A 93 -0.41 11.43 5.41
C SER A 93 -0.70 10.98 6.84
N PHE A 94 -0.24 9.79 7.25
CA PHE A 94 -0.41 9.28 8.61
C PHE A 94 0.68 9.73 9.57
N CYS A 95 1.87 10.11 9.08
CA CYS A 95 2.93 10.68 9.92
C CYS A 95 2.45 11.91 10.70
N LYS A 96 1.51 12.70 10.14
CA LYS A 96 0.95 13.88 10.84
C LYS A 96 0.13 13.53 12.09
N TYR A 97 -0.30 12.28 12.22
CA TYR A 97 -1.09 11.80 13.35
C TYR A 97 -0.23 11.19 14.47
N SER A 98 1.08 10.95 14.25
CA SER A 98 1.96 10.43 15.31
C SER A 98 1.97 11.33 16.54
N ASP A 99 1.96 12.64 16.29
CA ASP A 99 2.10 13.67 17.32
C ASP A 99 0.74 14.33 17.67
N LYS A 100 -0.33 13.96 16.94
CA LYS A 100 -1.65 14.60 17.01
C LYS A 100 -2.77 13.58 17.14
N VAL A 101 -2.62 12.66 18.10
CA VAL A 101 -3.72 11.80 18.51
C VAL A 101 -4.56 12.54 19.54
N ASP A 102 -5.72 13.01 19.12
CA ASP A 102 -6.70 13.64 19.99
C ASP A 102 -7.33 12.64 20.98
N PRO A 103 -7.78 13.09 22.17
CA PRO A 103 -8.43 12.21 23.15
C PRO A 103 -9.68 11.49 22.62
N GLU A 104 -10.44 12.15 21.75
CA GLU A 104 -11.65 11.58 21.15
C GLU A 104 -11.31 10.36 20.27
N ALA A 105 -10.28 10.45 19.43
CA ALA A 105 -9.80 9.33 18.62
C ALA A 105 -9.36 8.14 19.49
N LYS A 106 -8.69 8.39 20.63
CA LYS A 106 -8.32 7.33 21.58
C LYS A 106 -9.54 6.63 22.16
N ASP A 107 -10.52 7.40 22.61
CA ASP A 107 -11.75 6.84 23.19
C ASP A 107 -12.57 6.05 22.16
N ASN A 108 -12.65 6.54 20.92
CA ASN A 108 -13.36 5.86 19.85
C ASN A 108 -12.71 4.51 19.50
N VAL A 109 -11.38 4.49 19.33
CA VAL A 109 -10.64 3.25 19.06
C VAL A 109 -10.75 2.28 20.24
N LYS A 110 -10.62 2.76 21.48
CA LYS A 110 -10.79 1.94 22.69
C LYS A 110 -12.17 1.29 22.76
N ARG A 111 -13.24 2.05 22.52
CA ARG A 111 -14.62 1.51 22.50
C ARG A 111 -14.82 0.49 21.38
N PHE A 112 -14.19 0.69 20.23
CA PHE A 112 -14.22 -0.27 19.14
C PHE A 112 -13.53 -1.58 19.51
N LEU A 113 -12.30 -1.52 20.03
CA LEU A 113 -11.56 -2.70 20.47
C LEU A 113 -12.28 -3.47 21.59
N GLN A 114 -12.87 -2.76 22.56
CA GLN A 114 -13.71 -3.39 23.60
C GLN A 114 -14.93 -4.11 23.02
N ARG A 115 -15.55 -3.57 21.97
CA ARG A 115 -16.62 -4.25 21.25
C ARG A 115 -16.11 -5.48 20.50
N MET A 116 -14.94 -5.40 19.86
CA MET A 116 -14.33 -6.56 19.21
C MET A 116 -14.07 -7.69 20.20
N ILE A 117 -13.52 -7.39 21.38
CA ILE A 117 -13.28 -8.37 22.45
C ILE A 117 -14.61 -9.03 22.85
N ARG A 118 -15.65 -8.24 23.17
CA ARG A 118 -16.98 -8.79 23.52
C ARG A 118 -17.56 -9.65 22.41
N ASN A 119 -17.37 -9.28 21.16
CA ASN A 119 -17.85 -10.07 20.03
C ASN A 119 -17.09 -11.41 19.95
N ILE A 120 -15.76 -11.40 20.11
CA ILE A 120 -14.95 -12.62 20.14
C ILE A 120 -15.39 -13.53 21.29
N ASP A 121 -15.57 -12.97 22.48
CA ASP A 121 -16.03 -13.71 23.67
C ASP A 121 -17.44 -14.29 23.48
N SER A 122 -18.22 -13.78 22.51
CA SER A 122 -19.57 -14.27 22.18
C SER A 122 -19.61 -15.27 21.03
N TYR A 123 -18.49 -15.48 20.32
CA TYR A 123 -18.40 -16.46 19.26
C TYR A 123 -18.10 -17.83 19.91
N ASP A 124 -19.16 -18.55 20.28
CA ASP A 124 -19.09 -19.95 20.72
C ASP A 124 -18.55 -20.87 19.60
#